data_AF-A0A091B562-F1
#
_entry.id   AF-A0A091B562-F1
#
_cell.length_a   1.000
_cell.length_b   1.000
_cell.length_c   1.000
_cell.angle_alpha   90.00
_cell.angle_beta   90.00
_cell.angle_gamma   90.00
#
_symmetry.space_group_name_H-M   'P 1'
#
loop_
_entity.id
_entity.type
_entity.pdbx_description
1 polymer ?
#
loop_
_entity_poly.entity_id
_entity_poly.type
_entity_poly.pdbx_seq_one_letter_code
_entity_poly.pdbx_strand_id
1 'polypeptide(L)'
;MVRTPAWKRGAANLRFVKTELTRFLPDYQWSNLTLLGHSNGGDISSLLLTTSPEFAARLVTLDHRRVALPRDASISVLSIRGSDFEADDGVLPSETENASRRICVVEIPGSRHNDMFDGGPSQLKIDINSLIDPFMRQGSCER
;
A
#
# COMPACT_ATOMS: atom_id res chain seq x y z
N MET A 1 -1.91 19.14 -9.74
CA MET A 1 -1.08 19.94 -8.80
C MET A 1 -1.73 20.24 -7.44
N VAL A 2 -3.06 20.05 -7.24
CA VAL A 2 -3.77 20.43 -5.99
C VAL A 2 -3.66 19.40 -4.84
N ARG A 3 -3.38 18.12 -5.13
CA ARG A 3 -3.36 17.06 -4.09
C ARG A 3 -2.00 16.83 -3.42
N THR A 4 -0.91 17.26 -4.04
CA THR A 4 0.45 17.09 -3.50
C THR A 4 0.61 17.63 -2.07
N PRO A 5 0.03 18.80 -1.70
CA PRO A 5 0.07 19.27 -0.31
C PRO A 5 -0.68 18.35 0.67
N ALA A 6 -1.79 17.74 0.25
CA ALA A 6 -2.54 16.81 1.08
C ALA A 6 -1.76 15.52 1.32
N TRP A 7 -1.10 14.98 0.28
CA TRP A 7 -0.27 13.78 0.42
C TRP A 7 0.94 14.00 1.33
N LYS A 8 1.64 15.13 1.16
CA LYS A 8 2.76 15.52 2.03
C LYS A 8 2.32 15.66 3.49
N ARG A 9 1.15 16.25 3.74
CA ARG A 9 0.56 16.34 5.08
C ARG A 9 0.21 14.97 5.64
N GLY A 10 -0.39 14.09 4.84
CA GLY A 10 -0.67 12.70 5.24
C GLY A 10 0.60 11.94 5.63
N ALA A 11 1.67 12.07 4.84
CA ALA A 11 2.96 11.47 5.16
C ALA A 11 3.56 12.04 6.46
N ALA A 12 3.44 13.35 6.69
CA ALA A 12 3.84 13.97 7.96
C ALA A 12 3.02 13.43 9.15
N ASN A 13 1.71 13.23 8.98
CA ASN A 13 0.85 12.64 10.01
C ASN A 13 1.28 11.20 10.35
N LEU A 14 1.62 10.38 9.35
CA LEU A 14 2.13 9.02 9.59
C LEU A 14 3.44 9.05 10.39
N ARG A 15 4.35 9.99 10.10
CA ARG A 15 5.60 10.16 10.88
C ARG A 15 5.32 10.59 12.32
N PHE A 16 4.35 11.49 12.51
CA PHE A 16 3.92 11.90 13.84
C PHE A 16 3.36 10.71 14.62
N VAL A 17 2.44 9.94 14.04
CA VAL A 17 1.86 8.75 14.66
C VAL A 17 2.93 7.73 15.04
N LYS A 18 3.87 7.42 14.13
CA LYS A 18 4.99 6.50 14.43
C LYS A 18 5.81 7.01 15.62
N THR A 19 6.16 8.30 15.63
CA THR A 19 6.92 8.92 16.72
C THR A 19 6.21 8.80 18.07
N GLU A 20 4.92 9.16 18.11
CA GLU A 20 4.14 9.11 19.35
C GLU A 20 3.94 7.67 19.83
N LEU A 21 3.52 6.75 18.94
CA LEU A 21 3.28 5.36 19.32
C LEU A 21 4.56 4.63 19.74
N THR A 22 5.73 4.99 19.22
CA THR A 22 7.02 4.42 19.66
C THR A 22 7.29 4.67 21.14
N ARG A 23 6.80 5.80 21.69
CA ARG A 23 6.93 6.11 23.12
C ARG A 23 6.05 5.22 24.00
N PHE A 24 4.90 4.80 23.49
CA PHE A 24 3.91 4.01 24.24
C PHE A 24 4.04 2.50 24.01
N LEU A 25 4.71 2.09 22.92
CA LEU A 25 4.90 0.69 22.55
C LEU A 25 6.40 0.42 22.29
N PRO A 26 7.25 0.47 23.34
CA PRO A 26 8.71 0.33 23.17
C PRO A 26 9.12 -1.06 22.66
N ASP A 27 8.33 -2.09 22.96
CA ASP A 27 8.60 -3.47 22.57
C ASP A 27 8.07 -3.82 21.16
N TYR A 28 7.35 -2.90 20.52
CA TYR A 28 6.86 -3.11 19.16
C TYR A 28 8.01 -3.02 18.14
N GLN A 29 8.01 -3.90 17.14
CA GLN A 29 9.06 -3.94 16.12
C GLN A 29 8.88 -2.82 15.06
N TRP A 30 9.20 -1.59 15.43
CA TRP A 30 9.05 -0.38 14.58
C TRP A 30 9.92 -0.36 13.31
N SER A 31 10.91 -1.25 13.21
CA SER A 31 11.73 -1.47 12.02
C SER A 31 11.05 -2.35 10.96
N ASN A 32 9.98 -3.07 11.32
CA ASN A 32 9.31 -4.03 10.45
C ASN A 32 7.82 -3.69 10.24
N LEU A 33 7.54 -2.40 10.06
CA LEU A 33 6.19 -1.89 9.85
C LEU A 33 5.60 -2.33 8.51
N THR A 34 4.28 -2.42 8.47
CA THR A 34 3.50 -2.47 7.23
C THR A 34 2.57 -1.27 7.18
N LEU A 35 2.59 -0.54 6.06
CA LEU A 35 1.58 0.47 5.77
C LEU A 35 0.48 -0.15 4.93
N LEU A 36 -0.78 0.10 5.29
CA LEU A 36 -1.96 -0.26 4.49
C LEU A 36 -2.77 1.00 4.21
N GLY A 37 -3.10 1.24 2.95
CA GLY A 37 -3.87 2.42 2.56
C GLY A 37 -4.81 2.18 1.39
N HIS A 38 -6.06 2.63 1.52
CA HIS A 38 -7.04 2.68 0.44
C HIS A 38 -7.04 4.04 -0.25
N SER A 39 -7.17 4.06 -1.58
CA SER A 39 -7.34 5.27 -2.37
C SER A 39 -6.26 6.31 -2.05
N ASN A 40 -6.65 7.46 -1.49
CA ASN A 40 -5.73 8.52 -1.06
C ASN A 40 -4.76 8.08 0.05
N GLY A 41 -5.17 7.16 0.93
CA GLY A 41 -4.29 6.55 1.93
C GLY A 41 -3.19 5.70 1.28
N GLY A 42 -3.52 5.04 0.16
CA GLY A 42 -2.54 4.33 -0.66
C GLY A 42 -1.56 5.31 -1.33
N ASP A 43 -2.06 6.39 -1.93
CA ASP A 43 -1.21 7.45 -2.52
C ASP A 43 -0.26 8.08 -1.48
N ILE A 44 -0.76 8.35 -0.25
CA ILE A 44 0.04 8.87 0.87
C ILE A 44 1.13 7.88 1.28
N SER A 45 0.78 6.60 1.42
CA SER A 45 1.71 5.56 1.86
C SER A 45 2.80 5.30 0.82
N SER A 46 2.42 5.25 -0.47
CA SER A 46 3.35 5.16 -1.59
C SER A 46 4.31 6.35 -1.63
N LEU A 47 3.82 7.58 -1.42
CA LEU A 47 4.68 8.77 -1.37
C LEU A 47 5.69 8.69 -0.23
N LEU A 48 5.23 8.31 0.96
CA LEU A 48 6.08 8.19 2.15
C LEU A 48 7.21 7.19 1.92
N LEU A 49 6.90 6.01 1.39
CA LEU A 49 7.90 4.96 1.16
C LEU A 49 8.78 5.19 -0.06
N THR A 50 8.34 5.99 -1.03
CA THR A 50 9.22 6.43 -2.12
C THR A 50 10.24 7.46 -1.64
N THR A 51 9.88 8.29 -0.67
CA THR A 51 10.74 9.38 -0.16
C THR A 51 11.52 9.02 1.10
N SER A 52 11.09 8.00 1.85
CA SER A 52 11.75 7.44 3.03
C SER A 52 11.54 5.93 3.08
N PRO A 53 12.29 5.17 2.27
CA PRO A 53 12.14 3.71 2.19
C PRO A 53 12.31 3.00 3.54
N GLU A 54 13.14 3.55 4.43
CA GLU A 54 13.40 3.02 5.77
C GLU A 54 12.21 3.15 6.74
N PHE A 55 11.14 3.84 6.34
CA PHE A 55 10.00 4.10 7.22
C PHE A 55 9.21 2.82 7.55
N ALA A 56 9.03 1.93 6.57
CA ALA A 56 8.33 0.65 6.73
C ALA A 56 8.87 -0.40 5.75
N ALA A 57 8.82 -1.67 6.16
CA ALA A 57 9.32 -2.78 5.35
C ALA A 57 8.30 -3.26 4.30
N ARG A 58 7.01 -2.96 4.49
CA ARG A 58 5.95 -3.43 3.61
C ARG A 58 4.91 -2.36 3.30
N LEU A 59 4.32 -2.45 2.12
CA LEU A 59 3.21 -1.63 1.66
C LEU A 59 2.08 -2.51 1.12
N VAL A 60 0.87 -2.27 1.59
CA VAL A 60 -0.37 -2.76 1.00
C VAL A 60 -1.19 -1.57 0.52
N THR A 61 -1.60 -1.56 -0.74
CA THR A 61 -2.52 -0.54 -1.23
C THR A 61 -3.80 -1.17 -1.75
N LEU A 62 -4.94 -0.54 -1.42
CA LEU A 62 -6.24 -0.85 -2.03
C LEU A 62 -6.56 0.27 -3.03
N ASP A 63 -6.43 -0.05 -4.31
CA ASP A 63 -6.82 0.80 -5.44
C ASP A 63 -6.35 2.27 -5.38
N HIS A 64 -5.07 2.49 -5.01
CA HIS A 64 -4.40 3.80 -5.12
C HIS A 64 -4.18 4.18 -6.59
N ARG A 65 -4.01 5.45 -6.96
CA ARG A 65 -4.08 5.79 -8.41
C ARG A 65 -3.09 6.81 -8.91
N ARG A 66 -2.39 7.55 -8.06
CA ARG A 66 -1.74 8.80 -8.48
C ARG A 66 -0.29 8.93 -8.06
N VAL A 67 0.17 8.07 -7.16
CA VAL A 67 1.55 8.08 -6.69
C VAL A 67 2.18 6.73 -6.94
N ALA A 68 3.34 6.74 -7.61
CA ALA A 68 4.08 5.53 -7.91
C ALA A 68 4.36 4.69 -6.66
N LEU A 69 4.16 3.38 -6.80
CA LEU A 69 4.62 2.42 -5.80
C LEU A 69 6.13 2.57 -5.59
N PRO A 70 6.65 2.39 -4.37
CA PRO A 70 8.08 2.46 -4.14
C PRO A 70 8.80 1.37 -4.96
N ARG A 71 9.93 1.74 -5.57
CA ARG A 71 10.78 0.83 -6.35
C ARG A 71 11.99 0.33 -5.56
N ASP A 72 12.08 0.69 -4.28
CA ASP A 72 13.15 0.27 -3.41
C ASP A 72 13.07 -1.24 -3.13
N ALA A 73 14.18 -1.95 -3.35
CA ALA A 73 14.25 -3.40 -3.24
C ALA A 73 14.14 -3.91 -1.79
N SER A 74 14.25 -3.04 -0.78
CA SER A 74 14.04 -3.38 0.63
C SER A 74 12.56 -3.44 1.02
N ILE A 75 11.64 -2.99 0.15
CA ILE A 75 10.22 -2.89 0.44
C ILE A 75 9.45 -3.97 -0.33
N SER A 76 8.65 -4.74 0.38
CA SER A 76 7.66 -5.63 -0.24
C SER A 76 6.33 -4.90 -0.42
N VAL A 77 5.73 -5.02 -1.61
CA VAL A 77 4.56 -4.26 -2.02
C VAL A 77 3.48 -5.20 -2.54
N LEU A 78 2.28 -5.09 -1.98
CA LEU A 78 1.05 -5.68 -2.51
C LEU A 78 0.09 -4.55 -2.90
N SER A 79 -0.26 -4.47 -4.18
CA SER A 79 -1.21 -3.51 -4.73
C SER A 79 -2.43 -4.28 -5.24
N ILE A 80 -3.54 -4.18 -4.50
CA ILE A 80 -4.83 -4.79 -4.86
C ILE A 80 -5.62 -3.77 -5.67
N ARG A 81 -6.08 -4.14 -6.86
CA ARG A 81 -6.73 -3.26 -7.84
C ARG A 81 -8.22 -3.55 -7.98
N GLY A 82 -9.00 -2.47 -8.10
CA GLY A 82 -10.36 -2.54 -8.63
C GLY A 82 -10.34 -2.63 -10.15
N SER A 83 -11.46 -3.04 -10.76
CA SER A 83 -11.60 -3.11 -12.22
C SER A 83 -12.30 -1.89 -12.82
N ASP A 84 -12.76 -0.93 -12.00
CA ASP A 84 -13.55 0.22 -12.47
C ASP A 84 -12.70 1.44 -12.84
N PHE A 85 -11.46 1.52 -12.36
CA PHE A 85 -10.55 2.61 -12.69
C PHE A 85 -9.09 2.18 -12.82
N GLU A 86 -8.46 2.64 -13.90
CA GLU A 86 -7.01 2.53 -14.08
C GLU A 86 -6.24 3.48 -13.14
N ALA A 87 -5.02 3.06 -12.81
CA ALA A 87 -4.01 3.94 -12.21
C ALA A 87 -3.42 4.89 -13.26
N ASP A 88 -2.95 6.05 -12.83
CA ASP A 88 -2.27 7.00 -13.72
C ASP A 88 -0.94 6.41 -14.23
N ASP A 89 -0.47 6.86 -15.40
CA ASP A 89 0.77 6.37 -16.01
C ASP A 89 1.98 6.46 -15.06
N GLY A 90 2.75 5.36 -14.98
CA GLY A 90 3.93 5.25 -14.13
C GLY A 90 3.64 4.95 -12.65
N VAL A 91 2.37 4.85 -12.25
CA VAL A 91 2.01 4.50 -10.87
C VAL A 91 2.36 3.05 -10.55
N LEU A 92 1.87 2.15 -11.40
CA LEU A 92 2.19 0.72 -11.32
C LEU A 92 3.55 0.45 -11.98
N PRO A 93 4.31 -0.56 -11.49
CA PRO A 93 5.55 -0.99 -12.13
C PRO A 93 5.29 -1.56 -13.52
N SER A 94 6.27 -1.39 -14.40
CA SER A 94 6.37 -2.14 -15.64
C SER A 94 6.62 -3.63 -15.38
N GLU A 95 6.39 -4.46 -16.40
CA GLU A 95 6.64 -5.91 -16.32
C GLU A 95 8.09 -6.24 -15.92
N THR A 96 9.05 -5.44 -16.37
CA THR A 96 10.48 -5.62 -16.05
C THR A 96 10.78 -5.30 -14.57
N GLU A 97 10.13 -4.28 -14.00
CA GLU A 97 10.25 -3.93 -12.58
C GLU A 97 9.59 -4.98 -11.66
N ASN A 98 8.52 -5.63 -12.13
CA ASN A 98 7.82 -6.70 -11.41
C ASN A 98 8.61 -8.03 -11.33
N ALA A 99 9.70 -8.19 -12.08
CA ALA A 99 10.46 -9.44 -12.13
C ALA A 99 11.06 -9.87 -10.77
N SER A 100 11.26 -8.92 -9.85
CA SER A 100 11.88 -9.16 -8.54
C SER A 100 10.99 -9.87 -7.51
N ARG A 101 9.73 -10.19 -7.83
CA ARG A 101 8.70 -10.77 -6.92
C ARG A 101 8.40 -9.95 -5.64
N ARG A 102 8.94 -8.74 -5.54
CA ARG A 102 8.73 -7.86 -4.38
C ARG A 102 7.53 -6.93 -4.55
N ILE A 103 7.17 -6.62 -5.80
CA ILE A 103 5.98 -5.83 -6.09
C ILE A 103 4.97 -6.74 -6.78
N CYS A 104 3.77 -6.79 -6.22
CA CYS A 104 2.68 -7.57 -6.78
C CYS A 104 1.49 -6.66 -7.00
N VAL A 105 0.98 -6.72 -8.22
CA VAL A 105 -0.22 -6.02 -8.63
C VAL A 105 -1.25 -7.10 -8.93
N VAL A 106 -2.31 -7.16 -8.14
CA VAL A 106 -3.37 -8.15 -8.26
C VAL A 106 -4.68 -7.42 -8.44
N GLU A 107 -5.40 -7.72 -9.51
CA GLU A 107 -6.75 -7.21 -9.73
C GLU A 107 -7.79 -8.19 -9.18
N ILE A 108 -8.85 -7.67 -8.57
CA ILE A 108 -10.04 -8.45 -8.21
C ILE A 108 -11.13 -8.12 -9.24
N PRO A 109 -11.42 -9.03 -10.21
CA PRO A 109 -12.35 -8.76 -11.29
C PRO A 109 -13.74 -8.35 -10.80
N GLY A 110 -14.27 -7.28 -11.38
CA GLY A 110 -15.63 -6.78 -11.08
C GLY A 110 -15.75 -6.03 -9.75
N SER A 111 -14.66 -5.86 -9.01
CA SER A 111 -14.62 -5.01 -7.82
C SER A 111 -14.55 -3.53 -8.20
N ARG A 112 -15.13 -2.67 -7.34
CA ARG A 112 -15.15 -1.22 -7.53
C ARG A 112 -14.34 -0.51 -6.47
N HIS A 113 -13.73 0.61 -6.84
CA HIS A 113 -12.96 1.48 -5.95
C HIS A 113 -13.68 1.80 -4.64
N ASN A 114 -14.96 2.18 -4.75
CA ASN A 114 -15.78 2.62 -3.62
C ASN A 114 -16.34 1.46 -2.78
N ASP A 115 -16.15 0.21 -3.22
CA ASP A 115 -16.59 -0.98 -2.49
C ASP A 115 -15.47 -1.54 -1.59
N MET A 116 -14.23 -1.05 -1.69
CA MET A 116 -13.09 -1.51 -0.88
C MET A 116 -13.03 -0.86 0.51
N PHE A 117 -14.12 -0.99 1.28
CA PHE A 117 -14.24 -0.50 2.66
C PHE A 117 -15.15 -1.42 3.49
N ASP A 118 -15.32 -1.15 4.78
CA ASP A 118 -16.05 -2.01 5.71
C ASP A 118 -17.50 -2.31 5.29
N GLY A 119 -18.16 -1.33 4.65
CA GLY A 119 -19.53 -1.45 4.13
C GLY A 119 -19.63 -2.07 2.73
N GLY A 120 -18.52 -2.49 2.14
CA GLY A 120 -18.49 -3.15 0.85
C GLY A 120 -19.03 -4.59 0.87
N PRO A 121 -19.16 -5.23 -0.31
CA PRO A 121 -19.63 -6.60 -0.43
C PRO A 121 -18.81 -7.57 0.42
N SER A 122 -19.49 -8.48 1.13
CA SER A 122 -18.83 -9.46 1.99
C SER A 122 -17.80 -10.32 1.23
N GLN A 123 -18.12 -10.72 0.00
CA GLN A 123 -17.21 -11.48 -0.84
C GLN A 123 -15.93 -10.70 -1.17
N LEU A 124 -16.05 -9.42 -1.52
CA LEU A 124 -14.89 -8.57 -1.81
C LEU A 124 -13.96 -8.45 -0.59
N LYS A 125 -14.51 -8.34 0.62
CA LYS A 125 -13.70 -8.33 1.85
C LYS A 125 -12.96 -9.66 2.07
N ILE A 126 -13.61 -10.79 1.78
CA ILE A 126 -12.98 -12.12 1.84
C ILE A 126 -11.84 -12.19 0.80
N ASP A 127 -12.09 -11.74 -0.42
CA ASP A 127 -11.10 -11.77 -1.50
C ASP A 127 -9.89 -10.89 -1.16
N ILE A 128 -10.11 -9.66 -0.67
CA ILE A 128 -9.04 -8.76 -0.19
C ILE A 128 -8.21 -9.43 0.92
N ASN A 129 -8.85 -10.00 1.94
CA ASN A 129 -8.14 -10.64 3.04
C ASN A 129 -7.38 -11.90 2.60
N SER A 130 -7.90 -12.65 1.62
CA SER A 130 -7.22 -13.82 1.07
C SER A 130 -5.91 -13.46 0.37
N LEU A 131 -5.74 -12.22 -0.08
CA LEU A 131 -4.49 -11.69 -0.62
C LEU A 131 -3.57 -11.10 0.46
N ILE A 132 -4.14 -10.38 1.45
CA ILE A 132 -3.37 -9.72 2.50
C ILE A 132 -2.77 -10.74 3.49
N ASP A 133 -3.56 -11.69 3.97
CA ASP A 133 -3.14 -12.64 5.00
C ASP A 133 -1.87 -13.46 4.65
N PRO A 134 -1.72 -14.05 3.44
CA PRO A 134 -0.48 -14.71 3.05
C PRO A 134 0.69 -13.72 2.93
N PHE A 135 0.45 -12.55 2.32
CA PHE A 135 1.48 -11.50 2.17
C PHE A 135 2.04 -11.04 3.53
N MET A 136 1.18 -10.88 4.53
CA MET A 136 1.58 -10.51 5.89
C MET A 136 2.44 -11.58 6.57
N ARG A 137 2.17 -12.87 6.30
CA ARG A 137 2.91 -13.99 6.89
C ARG A 137 4.27 -14.22 6.22
N GLN A 138 4.34 -14.11 4.89
CA GLN A 138 5.54 -14.43 4.12
C GLN A 138 6.45 -13.22 3.90
N GLY A 139 5.88 -12.02 3.94
CA GLY A 139 6.59 -10.78 3.64
C GLY A 139 6.99 -10.62 2.17
N SER A 140 6.45 -11.44 1.29
CA SER A 140 6.53 -11.35 -0.16
C SER A 140 5.30 -12.02 -0.75
N CYS A 141 5.13 -11.97 -2.07
CA CYS A 141 4.02 -12.64 -2.72
C CYS A 141 4.36 -14.10 -2.99
N GLU A 142 3.47 -14.99 -2.61
CA GLU A 142 3.45 -16.37 -3.09
C GLU A 142 2.95 -16.42 -4.54
N ARG A 143 3.54 -17.30 -5.36
CA ARG A 143 2.96 -17.74 -6.64
C ARG A 143 2.46 -19.16 -6.46
#